data_AF-A0A9D0YPA9-F1
#
_entry.id   AF-A0A9D0YPA9-F1
#
_cell.length_a   1.000
_cell.length_b   1.000
_cell.length_c   1.000
_cell.angle_alpha   90.00
_cell.angle_beta   90.00
_cell.angle_gamma   90.00
#
_symmetry.space_group_name_H-M   'P 1'
#
loop_
_entity.id
_entity.type
_entity.pdbx_description
1 polymer ?
#
loop_
_entity_poly.entity_id
_entity_poly.type
_entity_poly.pdbx_seq_one_letter_code
_entity_poly.pdbx_strand_id
1 'polypeptide(L)'
;MIEKLHKLKKIQLEQKFMLKQQLVAKQFEIENIIEELNLDLSSAGVEKFGAIGDFKILAIHKNSMKYKKSLYETEKRNILAQIENYNKIIVEFQKEVEKYDYLLKIELKKKIKEEIKLEEMIASEFVLSKYARERRAV
;
A
#
# COMPACT_ATOMS: atom_id res chain seq x y z
N MET A 1 10.27 -21.95 -5.65
CA MET A 1 9.99 -21.49 -4.27
C MET A 1 9.99 -19.96 -4.17
N ILE A 2 11.00 -19.29 -4.77
CA ILE A 2 11.14 -17.83 -4.80
C ILE A 2 9.94 -17.14 -5.48
N GLU A 3 9.41 -17.71 -6.58
CA GLU A 3 8.23 -17.17 -7.26
C GLU A 3 6.99 -17.11 -6.35
N LYS A 4 6.77 -18.15 -5.54
CA LYS A 4 5.66 -18.20 -4.59
C LYS A 4 5.82 -17.13 -3.51
N LEU A 5 7.04 -16.93 -3.02
CA LEU A 5 7.35 -15.87 -2.03
C LEU A 5 7.18 -14.47 -2.63
N HIS A 6 7.65 -14.24 -3.86
CA HIS A 6 7.46 -12.98 -4.58
C HIS A 6 5.97 -12.66 -4.74
N LYS A 7 5.17 -13.63 -5.20
CA LYS A 7 3.72 -13.47 -5.35
C LYS A 7 3.03 -13.17 -4.02
N LEU A 8 3.40 -13.90 -2.96
CA LEU A 8 2.86 -13.67 -1.61
C LEU A 8 3.16 -12.24 -1.13
N LYS A 9 4.40 -11.78 -1.29
CA LYS A 9 4.82 -10.45 -0.87
C LYS A 9 4.14 -9.35 -1.67
N LYS A 10 3.90 -9.57 -2.97
CA LYS A 10 3.12 -8.66 -3.80
C LYS A 10 1.67 -8.53 -3.32
N ILE A 11 1.01 -9.65 -3.01
CA ILE A 11 -0.36 -9.65 -2.45
C ILE A 11 -0.39 -8.92 -1.10
N GLN A 12 0.59 -9.18 -0.23
CA GLN A 12 0.69 -8.51 1.06
C GLN A 12 0.88 -6.99 0.88
N LEU A 13 1.71 -6.56 -0.08
CA LEU A 13 1.88 -5.15 -0.41
C LEU A 13 0.57 -4.51 -0.89
N GLU A 14 -0.16 -5.17 -1.79
CA GLU A 14 -1.47 -4.72 -2.29
C GLU A 14 -2.49 -4.57 -1.16
N GLN A 15 -2.55 -5.55 -0.24
CA GLN A 15 -3.40 -5.47 0.95
C GLN A 15 -3.06 -4.27 1.84
N LYS A 16 -1.77 -3.97 2.05
CA LYS A 16 -1.35 -2.80 2.83
C LYS A 16 -1.72 -1.48 2.15
N PHE A 17 -1.62 -1.40 0.83
CA PHE A 17 -2.12 -0.24 0.07
C PHE A 17 -3.62 -0.05 0.25
N MET A 18 -4.40 -1.13 0.16
CA MET A 18 -5.85 -1.06 0.34
C MET A 18 -6.23 -0.56 1.75
N LEU A 19 -5.60 -1.11 2.79
CA LEU A 19 -5.84 -0.68 4.18
C LEU A 19 -5.46 0.80 4.38
N LYS A 20 -4.36 1.26 3.80
CA LYS A 20 -3.99 2.68 3.81
C LYS A 20 -5.06 3.54 3.12
N GLN A 21 -5.57 3.12 1.97
CA GLN A 21 -6.62 3.88 1.27
C GLN A 21 -7.91 3.98 2.09
N GLN A 22 -8.30 2.92 2.80
CA GLN A 22 -9.44 2.97 3.71
C GLN A 22 -9.24 4.01 4.82
N LEU A 23 -8.03 4.11 5.38
CA LEU A 23 -7.72 5.13 6.38
C LEU A 23 -7.74 6.55 5.79
N VAL A 24 -7.27 6.74 4.55
CA VAL A 24 -7.36 8.04 3.86
C VAL A 24 -8.81 8.44 3.60
N ALA A 25 -9.65 7.49 3.18
CA ALA A 25 -11.08 7.75 3.02
C ALA A 25 -11.73 8.16 4.35
N LYS A 26 -11.42 7.45 5.44
CA LYS A 26 -11.90 7.81 6.78
C LYS A 26 -11.39 9.17 7.25
N GLN A 27 -10.14 9.51 6.94
CA GLN A 27 -9.60 10.84 7.21
C GLN A 27 -10.43 11.93 6.52
N PHE A 28 -10.76 11.72 5.25
CA PHE A 28 -11.56 12.66 4.46
C PHE A 28 -12.96 12.83 5.03
N GLU A 29 -13.62 11.73 5.44
CA GLU A 29 -14.92 11.78 6.11
C GLU A 29 -14.86 12.63 7.39
N ILE A 30 -13.83 12.44 8.22
CA ILE A 30 -13.66 13.22 9.46
C ILE A 30 -13.37 14.69 9.17
N GLU A 31 -12.61 14.99 8.11
CA GLU A 31 -12.36 16.37 7.69
C GLU A 31 -13.67 17.08 7.32
N ASN A 32 -14.54 16.43 6.53
CA ASN A 32 -15.85 16.98 6.19
C ASN A 32 -16.71 17.22 7.45
N ILE A 33 -16.74 16.28 8.39
CA ILE A 33 -17.48 16.44 9.66
C ILE A 33 -16.94 17.65 10.46
N ILE A 34 -15.63 17.84 10.52
CA ILE A 34 -15.03 19.00 11.20
C ILE A 34 -15.41 20.30 10.50
N GLU A 35 -15.44 20.32 9.17
CA GLU A 35 -15.86 21.48 8.38
C GLU A 35 -17.33 21.83 8.63
N GLU A 36 -18.23 20.85 8.60
CA GLU A 36 -19.65 21.01 8.94
C GLU A 36 -19.81 21.58 10.36
N LEU A 37 -19.11 21.02 11.35
CA LEU A 37 -19.13 21.53 12.72
C LEU A 37 -18.62 22.98 12.84
N ASN A 38 -17.68 23.40 11.99
CA ASN A 38 -17.21 24.79 11.96
C ASN A 38 -18.27 25.73 11.37
N LEU A 39 -18.94 25.29 10.29
CA LEU A 39 -20.04 26.04 9.70
C LEU A 39 -21.17 26.21 10.71
N ASP A 40 -21.58 25.14 11.39
CA ASP A 40 -22.60 25.15 12.43
C ASP A 40 -22.21 26.06 13.61
N LEU A 41 -20.96 26.00 14.07
CA LEU A 41 -20.47 26.87 15.13
C LEU A 41 -20.53 28.36 14.74
N SER A 42 -20.26 28.66 13.47
CA SER A 42 -20.26 30.02 12.93
C SER A 42 -21.68 30.57 12.73
N SER A 43 -22.61 29.72 12.32
CA SER A 43 -24.01 30.08 12.03
C SER A 43 -24.91 30.06 13.27
N ALA A 44 -24.53 29.30 14.31
CA ALA A 44 -25.29 29.22 15.56
C ALA A 44 -25.35 30.59 16.25
N GLY A 45 -26.56 31.16 16.31
CA GLY A 45 -26.85 32.46 16.92
C GLY A 45 -28.22 32.47 17.58
N VAL A 46 -28.52 33.55 18.27
CA VAL A 46 -29.84 33.85 18.85
C VAL A 46 -30.29 35.23 18.40
N GLU A 47 -31.59 35.44 18.37
CA GLU A 47 -32.18 36.71 17.98
C GLU A 47 -31.82 37.82 18.98
N LYS A 48 -31.73 39.06 18.49
CA LYS A 48 -31.28 40.24 19.25
C LYS A 48 -32.14 40.52 20.51
N PHE A 49 -33.40 40.11 20.50
CA PHE A 49 -34.35 40.27 21.61
C PHE A 49 -34.80 38.93 22.21
N GLY A 50 -34.01 37.86 22.03
CA GLY A 50 -34.29 36.54 22.58
C GLY A 50 -34.29 36.53 24.11
N ALA A 51 -34.91 35.49 24.70
CA ALA A 51 -34.93 35.34 26.15
C ALA A 51 -33.51 35.04 26.68
N ILE A 52 -33.20 35.45 27.92
CA ILE A 52 -31.90 35.15 28.57
C ILE A 52 -31.62 33.63 28.58
N GLY A 53 -32.66 32.80 28.66
CA GLY A 53 -32.57 31.35 28.55
C GLY A 53 -31.98 30.87 27.22
N ASP A 54 -32.30 31.54 26.11
CA ASP A 54 -31.83 31.19 24.76
C ASP A 54 -30.33 31.37 24.63
N PHE A 55 -29.77 32.44 25.22
CA PHE A 55 -28.32 32.66 25.27
C PHE A 55 -27.59 31.57 26.04
N LYS A 56 -28.17 31.09 27.16
CA LYS A 56 -27.59 30.00 27.95
C LYS A 56 -27.63 28.68 27.19
N ILE A 57 -28.74 28.39 26.51
CA ILE A 57 -28.88 27.19 25.66
C ILE A 57 -27.87 27.23 24.51
N LEU A 58 -27.72 28.38 23.84
CA LEU A 58 -26.74 28.57 22.77
C LEU A 58 -25.31 28.33 23.27
N ALA A 59 -24.96 28.84 24.45
CA ALA A 59 -23.64 28.62 25.03
C ALA A 59 -23.37 27.13 25.30
N ILE A 60 -24.34 26.40 25.86
CA ILE A 60 -24.25 24.95 26.08
C ILE A 60 -24.09 24.22 24.73
N HIS A 61 -24.88 24.60 23.73
CA HIS A 61 -24.82 23.99 22.41
C HIS A 61 -23.46 24.19 21.73
N LYS A 62 -22.94 25.42 21.73
CA LYS A 62 -21.60 25.74 21.19
C LYS A 62 -20.49 25.00 21.92
N ASN A 63 -20.58 24.88 23.25
CA ASN A 63 -19.60 24.13 24.03
C ASN A 63 -19.63 22.64 23.70
N SER A 64 -20.83 22.05 23.52
CA SER A 64 -20.98 20.66 23.08
C SER A 64 -20.39 20.42 21.70
N MET A 65 -20.63 21.32 20.73
CA MET A 65 -20.02 21.23 19.40
C MET A 65 -18.49 21.32 19.45
N LYS A 66 -17.94 22.26 20.23
CA LYS A 66 -16.48 22.39 20.41
C LYS A 66 -15.86 21.13 21.00
N TYR A 67 -16.55 20.49 21.95
CA TYR A 67 -16.11 19.22 22.50
C TYR A 67 -16.17 18.09 21.47
N LYS A 68 -17.25 17.96 20.69
CA LYS A 68 -17.32 16.99 19.59
C LYS A 68 -16.19 17.20 18.57
N LYS A 69 -15.94 18.45 18.19
CA LYS A 69 -14.85 18.82 17.28
C LYS A 69 -13.49 18.35 17.81
N SER A 70 -13.19 18.55 19.09
CA SER A 70 -11.90 18.13 19.66
C SER A 70 -11.72 16.60 19.69
N LEU A 71 -12.82 15.84 19.83
CA LEU A 71 -12.80 14.39 19.68
C LEU A 71 -12.43 13.98 18.25
N TYR A 72 -13.09 14.57 17.24
CA TYR A 72 -12.80 14.29 15.83
C TYR A 72 -11.38 14.72 15.42
N GLU A 73 -10.88 15.85 15.94
CA GLU A 73 -9.48 16.26 15.72
C GLU A 73 -8.49 15.26 16.32
N THR A 74 -8.81 14.66 17.47
CA THR A 74 -7.99 13.62 18.08
C THR A 74 -8.02 12.34 17.26
N GLU A 75 -9.19 11.94 16.79
CA GLU A 75 -9.32 10.79 15.88
C GLU A 75 -8.55 11.01 14.58
N LYS A 76 -8.65 12.19 13.97
CA LYS A 76 -7.87 12.59 12.78
C LYS A 76 -6.37 12.42 13.01
N ARG A 77 -5.85 12.90 14.14
CA ARG A 77 -4.42 12.73 14.51
C ARG A 77 -4.03 11.26 14.59
N ASN A 78 -4.88 10.42 15.21
CA ASN A 78 -4.63 8.99 15.30
C ASN A 78 -4.60 8.31 13.93
N ILE A 79 -5.53 8.67 13.04
CA ILE A 79 -5.56 8.14 11.67
C ILE A 79 -4.32 8.57 10.88
N LEU A 80 -3.89 9.83 11.01
CA LEU A 80 -2.65 10.30 10.37
C LEU A 80 -1.43 9.49 10.83
N ALA A 81 -1.29 9.25 12.13
CA ALA A 81 -0.22 8.41 12.67
C ALA A 81 -0.27 6.98 12.12
N GLN A 82 -1.47 6.40 11.95
CA GLN A 82 -1.63 5.09 11.32
C GLN A 82 -1.22 5.11 9.84
N ILE A 83 -1.63 6.13 9.08
CA ILE A 83 -1.25 6.30 7.66
C ILE A 83 0.26 6.39 7.51
N GLU A 84 0.94 7.16 8.37
CA GLU A 84 2.40 7.24 8.39
C GLU A 84 3.06 5.90 8.68
N ASN A 85 2.52 5.11 9.63
CA ASN A 85 3.01 3.77 9.92
C ASN A 85 2.85 2.85 8.69
N TYR A 86 1.68 2.87 8.04
CA TYR A 86 1.46 2.12 6.81
C TYR A 86 2.41 2.54 5.70
N ASN A 87 2.75 3.82 5.56
CA ASN A 87 3.75 4.28 4.59
C ASN A 87 5.12 3.64 4.83
N LYS A 88 5.58 3.58 6.09
CA LYS A 88 6.86 2.95 6.44
C LYS A 88 6.85 1.46 6.08
N ILE A 89 5.78 0.75 6.46
CA ILE A 89 5.60 -0.68 6.16
C ILE A 89 5.57 -0.93 4.64
N ILE A 90 4.82 -0.11 3.89
CA ILE A 90 4.72 -0.23 2.42
C ILE A 90 6.10 -0.10 1.77
N VAL A 91 6.92 0.87 2.19
CA VAL A 91 8.27 1.07 1.66
C VAL A 91 9.16 -0.15 1.92
N GLU A 92 9.07 -0.76 3.11
CA GLU A 92 9.81 -1.98 3.43
C GLU A 92 9.38 -3.16 2.54
N PHE A 93 8.07 -3.36 2.39
CA PHE A 93 7.53 -4.42 1.53
C PHE A 93 7.88 -4.21 0.05
N GLN A 94 7.90 -2.97 -0.44
CA GLN A 94 8.35 -2.65 -1.80
C GLN A 94 9.81 -3.09 -2.02
N LYS A 95 10.70 -2.75 -1.07
CA LYS A 95 12.11 -3.18 -1.13
C LYS A 95 12.23 -4.70 -1.14
N GLU A 96 11.42 -5.41 -0.36
CA GLU A 96 11.43 -6.89 -0.36
C GLU A 96 10.94 -7.47 -1.69
N VAL A 97 9.86 -6.93 -2.25
CA VAL A 97 9.33 -7.35 -3.56
C VAL A 97 10.39 -7.17 -4.64
N GLU A 98 11.07 -6.02 -4.67
CA GLU A 98 12.17 -5.74 -5.62
C GLU A 98 13.34 -6.73 -5.46
N LYS A 99 13.72 -7.06 -4.21
CA LYS A 99 14.76 -8.08 -3.96
C LYS A 99 14.37 -9.44 -4.53
N TYR A 100 13.12 -9.87 -4.35
CA TYR A 100 12.66 -11.14 -4.89
C TYR A 100 12.58 -11.11 -6.43
N ASP A 101 12.12 -10.02 -7.03
CA ASP A 101 12.09 -9.85 -8.48
C ASP A 101 13.51 -9.92 -9.09
N TYR A 102 14.49 -9.30 -8.43
CA TYR A 102 15.90 -9.41 -8.82
C TYR A 102 16.42 -10.86 -8.76
N LEU A 103 16.10 -11.59 -7.69
CA LEU A 103 16.50 -13.00 -7.55
C LEU A 103 15.87 -13.88 -8.64
N LEU A 104 14.61 -13.65 -9.00
CA LEU A 104 13.93 -14.35 -10.09
C LEU A 104 14.62 -14.12 -11.44
N LYS A 105 15.03 -12.87 -11.72
CA LYS A 105 15.77 -12.53 -12.94
C LYS A 105 17.13 -13.26 -13.01
N ILE A 106 17.81 -13.43 -11.88
CA ILE A 106 19.06 -14.20 -11.82
C ILE A 106 18.80 -15.68 -12.09
N GLU A 107 17.79 -16.26 -11.45
CA GLU A 107 17.44 -17.68 -11.63
C GLU A 107 17.11 -17.99 -13.09
N LEU A 108 16.34 -17.12 -13.74
CA LEU A 108 15.99 -17.25 -15.15
C LEU A 108 17.22 -17.16 -16.06
N LYS A 109 18.13 -16.20 -15.80
CA LYS A 109 19.41 -16.10 -16.55
C LYS A 109 20.29 -17.33 -16.38
N LYS A 110 20.30 -17.97 -15.21
CA LYS A 110 21.06 -19.20 -14.98
C LYS A 110 20.47 -20.37 -15.78
N LYS A 111 19.15 -20.56 -15.73
CA LYS A 111 18.47 -21.61 -16.50
C LYS A 111 18.74 -21.52 -17.99
N ILE A 112 18.62 -20.32 -18.57
CA ILE A 112 18.93 -20.11 -20.00
C ILE A 112 20.39 -20.46 -20.33
N LYS A 113 21.34 -20.08 -19.46
CA LYS A 113 22.76 -20.44 -19.67
C LYS A 113 23.02 -21.94 -19.57
N GLU A 114 22.31 -22.64 -18.69
CA GLU A 114 22.40 -24.09 -18.54
C GLU A 114 21.81 -24.81 -19.76
N GLU A 115 20.68 -24.33 -20.27
CA GLU A 115 20.05 -24.83 -21.50
C GLU A 115 20.97 -24.65 -22.71
N ILE A 116 21.53 -23.45 -22.92
CA ILE A 116 22.49 -23.19 -24.02
C ILE A 116 23.69 -24.14 -23.95
N LYS A 117 24.28 -24.33 -22.76
CA LYS A 117 25.41 -25.26 -22.59
C LYS A 117 25.03 -26.69 -22.93
N LEU A 118 23.83 -27.12 -22.57
CA LEU A 118 23.35 -28.46 -22.84
C LEU A 118 23.10 -28.66 -24.35
N GLU A 119 22.55 -27.66 -25.03
CA GLU A 119 22.42 -27.64 -26.49
C GLU A 119 23.78 -27.68 -27.20
N GLU A 120 24.76 -26.89 -26.73
CA GLU A 120 26.13 -26.91 -27.25
C GLU A 120 26.78 -28.30 -27.06
N MET A 121 26.59 -28.93 -25.91
CA MET A 121 27.08 -30.30 -25.66
C MET A 121 26.43 -31.30 -26.62
N ILE A 122 25.10 -31.30 -26.76
CA ILE A 122 24.38 -32.19 -27.69
C ILE A 122 24.85 -31.97 -29.14
N ALA A 123 24.99 -30.71 -29.56
CA ALA A 123 25.47 -30.38 -30.90
C ALA A 123 26.90 -30.88 -31.12
N SER A 124 27.79 -30.71 -30.14
CA SER A 124 29.16 -31.20 -30.21
C SER A 124 29.24 -32.73 -30.26
N GLU A 125 28.45 -33.43 -29.44
CA GLU A 125 28.35 -34.89 -29.44
C GLU A 125 27.78 -35.41 -30.76
N PHE A 126 26.77 -34.73 -31.32
CA PHE A 126 26.20 -35.07 -32.61
C PHE A 126 27.23 -34.93 -33.74
N VAL A 127 28.00 -33.84 -33.76
CA VAL A 127 29.09 -33.62 -34.72
C VAL A 127 30.15 -34.71 -34.58
N LEU A 128 30.59 -35.02 -33.36
CA LEU A 128 31.57 -36.08 -33.10
C LEU A 128 31.04 -37.46 -33.53
N SER A 129 29.78 -37.78 -33.25
CA SER A 129 29.12 -39.03 -33.67
C SER A 129 29.02 -39.14 -35.19
N LYS A 130 28.73 -38.04 -35.89
CA LYS A 130 28.72 -37.99 -37.35
C LYS A 130 30.12 -38.25 -37.92
N TYR A 131 31.14 -37.53 -37.43
CA TYR A 131 32.54 -37.76 -37.85
C TYR A 131 33.03 -39.18 -37.55
N ALA A 132 32.66 -39.75 -36.40
CA ALA A 132 33.03 -41.12 -36.02
C ALA A 132 32.38 -42.17 -36.94
N ARG A 133 31.14 -41.94 -37.41
CA ARG A 133 30.49 -42.79 -38.41
C ARG A 133 31.18 -42.71 -39.76
N GLU A 134 31.49 -41.50 -40.23
CA GLU A 134 32.17 -41.29 -41.52
C GLU A 134 33.57 -41.94 -41.52
N ARG A 135 34.32 -41.88 -40.42
CA ARG A 135 35.64 -42.55 -40.29
C ARG A 135 35.59 -44.07 -40.20
N ARG A 136 34.46 -44.68 -39.82
CA ARG A 136 34.29 -46.15 -39.75
C ARG A 136 33.83 -46.77 -41.07
N ALA A 137 33.36 -45.96 -42.02
CA ALA A 137 32.87 -46.39 -43.32
C ALA A 137 33.96 -46.41 -44.42
N VAL A 138 35.20 -46.05 -44.07
CA VAL A 138 36.42 -46.14 -44.88
C VAL A 138 37.26 -47.29 -44.36
#